data_AF-A0AAN8UFN6-F1
#
_entry.id   AF-A0AAN8UFN6-F1
#
_cell.length_a   1.000
_cell.length_b   1.000
_cell.length_c   1.000
_cell.angle_alpha   90.00
_cell.angle_beta   90.00
_cell.angle_gamma   90.00
#
_symmetry.space_group_name_H-M   'P 1'
#
loop_
_entity.id
_entity.type
_entity.pdbx_description
1 polymer ?
#
loop_
_entity_poly.entity_id
_entity_poly.type
_entity_poly.pdbx_seq_one_letter_code
_entity_poly.pdbx_strand_id
1 'polypeptide(L)' 'MVVGFDQFMNLGMDNIVEVSGNKKIGIGMVVIIGNSVVTIEALELVSKTLQR' A
#
# COMPACT_ATOMS: atom_id res chain seq x y z
N MET A 1 0.54 -2.60 6.44
CA MET A 1 -0.76 -3.12 5.95
C MET A 1 -1.53 -1.98 5.31
N VAL A 2 -2.28 -2.24 4.23
CA VAL A 2 -3.15 -1.22 3.65
C VAL A 2 -4.34 -1.00 4.57
N VAL A 3 -4.54 0.24 5.01
CA VAL A 3 -5.64 0.65 5.89
C VAL A 3 -6.86 1.05 5.07
N GLY A 4 -6.65 1.65 3.88
CA GLY A 4 -7.72 2.01 2.96
C GLY A 4 -7.22 2.69 1.70
N PHE A 5 -8.14 2.93 0.76
CA PHE A 5 -7.89 3.68 -0.46
C PHE A 5 -9.12 4.52 -0.85
N ASP A 6 -8.95 5.51 -1.72
CA ASP A 6 -10.03 6.36 -2.23
C ASP A 6 -10.17 6.32 -3.76
N GLN A 7 -11.18 7.02 -4.30
CA GLN A 7 -11.44 7.11 -5.75
C GLN A 7 -10.33 7.79 -6.56
N PHE A 8 -9.41 8.50 -5.89
CA PHE A 8 -8.26 9.14 -6.50
C PHE A 8 -7.02 8.26 -6.43
N MET A 9 -7.16 7.01 -5.97
CA MET A 9 -6.11 6.01 -5.80
C MET A 9 -5.08 6.40 -4.73
N ASN A 10 -5.43 7.29 -3.78
CA ASN A 10 -4.57 7.50 -2.61
C ASN A 10 -4.62 6.26 -1.72
N LEU A 11 -3.48 5.81 -1.21
CA LEU A 11 -3.37 4.60 -0.40
C LEU A 11 -2.89 4.93 1.01
N GLY A 12 -3.75 4.71 2.01
CA GLY A 12 -3.36 4.77 3.42
C GLY A 12 -2.72 3.46 3.83
N MET A 13 -1.50 3.52 4.36
CA MET A 13 -0.75 2.34 4.80
C MET A 13 -0.16 2.56 6.19
N ASP A 14 -0.16 1.51 7.01
CA ASP A 14 0.44 1.51 8.34
C ASP A 14 1.63 0.55 8.44
N ASN A 15 2.52 0.83 9.39
CA ASN A 15 3.74 0.11 9.71
C ASN A 15 4.70 -0.03 8.51
N ILE A 16 4.87 1.06 7.75
CA ILE A 16 5.73 1.09 6.57
C ILE A 16 7.21 1.21 6.94
N VAL A 17 8.03 0.47 6.21
CA VAL A 17 9.49 0.50 6.26
C VAL A 17 10.01 0.84 4.87
N GLU A 18 10.73 1.94 4.76
CA GLU A 18 11.50 2.27 3.55
C GLU A 18 12.75 1.40 3.50
N VAL A 19 12.98 0.78 2.34
CA VAL A 19 14.18 -0.01 2.06
C VAL A 19 15.01 0.74 1.03
N SER A 20 16.14 1.29 1.47
CA SER A 20 17.10 2.00 0.61
C SER A 20 18.43 1.25 0.66
N GLY A 21 18.63 0.35 -0.31
CA GLY A 21 19.74 -0.61 -0.31
C GLY A 21 19.69 -1.52 0.93
N ASN A 22 20.72 -1.46 1.77
CA ASN A 22 20.79 -2.22 3.02
C ASN A 22 20.19 -1.48 4.24
N LYS A 23 19.72 -0.24 4.07
CA LYS A 23 19.12 0.53 5.15
C LYS A 23 17.61 0.30 5.17
N LYS A 24 17.09 0.04 6.37
CA LYS A 24 15.66 -0.03 6.66
C LYS A 24 15.30 1.12 7.59
N ILE A 25 14.36 1.96 7.18
CA ILE A 25 13.90 3.11 7.95
C ILE A 25 12.41 2.92 8.24
N GLY A 26 12.03 2.87 9.52
CA GLY A 26 10.63 2.82 9.93
C GLY A 26 9.97 4.18 9.75
N ILE A 27 8.92 4.25 8.94
CA ILE A 27 8.16 5.50 8.70
C ILE A 27 6.86 5.51 9.52
N GLY A 28 6.26 4.34 9.75
CA GLY A 28 4.96 4.23 10.44
C GLY A 28 3.79 4.37 9.46
N MET A 29 2.87 5.29 9.73
CA MET A 29 1.69 5.53 8.90
C MET A 29 2.00 6.51 7.76
N VAL A 30 1.65 6.13 6.53
CA VAL A 30 1.89 6.93 5.32
C VAL A 30 0.66 6.96 4.43
N VAL A 31 0.56 8.01 3.62
CA VAL A 31 -0.37 8.09 2.51
C VAL A 31 0.44 8.19 1.21
N ILE A 32 0.23 7.25 0.29
CA ILE A 32 0.78 7.30 -1.06
C ILE A 32 -0.24 8.03 -1.94
N ILE A 33 0.19 9.09 -2.64
CA ILE A 33 -0.70 9.86 -3.51
C ILE A 33 -0.92 9.12 -4.83
N GLY A 34 -2.17 8.99 -5.26
CA GLY A 34 -2.55 8.17 -6.40
C GLY A 34 -1.96 8.61 -7.75
N ASN A 35 -1.64 9.90 -7.90
CA ASN A 35 -0.96 10.42 -9.09
C ASN A 35 0.47 9.89 -9.28
N SER A 36 1.04 9.29 -8.24
CA SER A 36 2.39 8.74 -8.21
C SER A 36 2.40 7.21 -8.24
N VAL A 37 1.22 6.57 -8.33
CA VAL A 37 1.07 5.12 -8.39
C VAL A 37 1.05 4.67 -9.85
N VAL A 38 2.03 3.83 -10.23
CA VAL A 38 2.12 3.28 -11.58
C VAL A 38 1.51 1.88 -11.65
N THR A 39 1.86 1.01 -10.71
CA THR A 39 1.32 -0.36 -10.58
C THR A 39 1.14 -0.75 -9.12
N ILE A 40 0.16 -1.61 -8.85
CA ILE A 40 -0.04 -2.26 -7.54
C ILE A 40 -0.10 -3.77 -7.79
N GLU A 41 0.74 -4.52 -7.09
CA GLU A 41 0.78 -5.98 -7.17
C GLU A 41 0.39 -6.59 -5.81
N ALA A 42 -0.50 -7.58 -5.84
CA ALA A 42 -0.83 -8.36 -4.65
C ALA A 42 0.15 -9.53 -4.53
N LEU A 43 0.86 -9.61 -3.39
CA LEU A 43 1.80 -10.70 -3.11
C LEU A 43 1.10 -12.01 -2.75
N GLU A 44 -0.17 -11.94 -2.32
CA GLU A 44 -1.01 -13.10 -2.03
C GLU A 44 -2.31 -13.05 -2.84
N LEU A 45 -2.88 -14.23 -3.10
CA LEU A 45 -4.17 -14.38 -3.76
C LEU A 45 -5.25 -13.69 -2.93
N VAL A 46 -5.89 -12.67 -3.52
CA VAL A 46 -7.12 -12.10 -2.96
C VAL A 46 -8.20 -13.17 -3.04
N SER A 47 -8.55 -13.76 -1.90
CA SER A 47 -9.68 -14.70 -1.79
C SER A 47 -10.91 -14.05 -2.42
N LYS A 48 -11.48 -14.67 -3.46
CA LYS A 48 -12.78 -14.30 -4.01
C LYS A 48 -13.88 -14.72 -3.04
N THR A 49 -13.97 -14.07 -1.91
CA THR A 49 -15.13 -14.21 -1.03
C THR A 49 -15.96 -12.95 -1.17
N LEU A 50 -17.13 -13.12 -1.80
CA LEU A 50 -18.24 -12.17 -1.98
C LEU A 50 -18.13 -11.22 -3.18
N GLN A 51 -18.45 -11.76 -4.36
CA GLN A 51 -19.36 -11.06 -5.26
C GLN A 51 -20.79 -11.40 -4.83
N ARG A 52 -21.51 -10.44 -4.26
CA ARG A 52 -22.97 -10.45 -4.15
C ARG A 52 -23.48 -9.15 -4.76
#